data_AF-A0A1R4HG37-F1
#
_entry.id   AF-A0A1R4HG37-F1
#
_cell.length_a   1.000
_cell.length_b   1.000
_cell.length_c   1.000
_cell.angle_alpha   90.00
_cell.angle_beta   90.00
_cell.angle_gamma   90.00
#
_symmetry.space_group_name_H-M   'P 1'
#
loop_
_entity.id
_entity.type
_entity.pdbx_description
1 polymer ?
#
loop_
_entity_poly.entity_id
_entity_poly.type
_entity_poly.pdbx_seq_one_letter_code
_entity_poly.pdbx_strand_id
1 'polypeptide(L)'
;MSAQSISTHEVSAHATVAVSFKLLLGLYAIIPACLLLRLFDNWFWHDYLQYNLPSSPYHFILFQIMFGTPHIIASAIVLVSNTEYLNHYKRHVILMTLAISVAYFVGNLFIPYRALYVIVASWTVYHVLKQQHGIARGICRLPNRDYNVVLWLSVAAGLCVYIGIFLRQGLTADQTGWLKVVATLLCLALTVSTIKAQHHVHTSFGRWFLWSNVLLVLSSFYLYVQQYYFLAILVPRFVHDATAYVFYVSHDYNKHHAQPKNFIYRYAERCGVHVFVVLPVISFVLAFVLQAYGDTVVNAITQLFFGTEFYRVITVGLLGYLALMHYYTEAFTWKGDSPYRQFITFKK
;
A
#
# COMPACT_ATOMS: atom_id res chain seq x y z
N MET A 1 19.56 0.78 -35.73
CA MET A 1 20.23 1.05 -34.44
C MET A 1 19.96 -0.14 -33.53
N SER A 2 21.02 -0.81 -33.11
CA SER A 2 21.05 -2.20 -32.68
C SER A 2 20.36 -2.45 -31.34
N ALA A 3 19.64 -3.57 -31.28
CA ALA A 3 19.17 -4.18 -30.05
C ALA A 3 20.39 -4.59 -29.23
N GLN A 4 20.64 -3.89 -28.12
CA GLN A 4 21.59 -4.36 -27.13
C GLN A 4 20.99 -5.58 -26.42
N SER A 5 21.67 -6.70 -26.60
CA SER A 5 21.48 -7.94 -25.89
C SER A 5 21.49 -7.68 -24.38
N ILE A 6 20.37 -7.95 -23.74
CA ILE A 6 20.26 -8.07 -22.29
C ILE A 6 21.25 -9.15 -21.86
N SER A 7 22.29 -8.79 -21.11
CA SER A 7 23.18 -9.76 -20.50
C SER A 7 22.38 -10.50 -19.43
N THR A 8 21.93 -11.70 -19.76
CA THR A 8 21.48 -12.70 -18.79
C THR A 8 22.69 -13.10 -17.96
N HIS A 9 22.89 -12.45 -16.82
CA HIS A 9 23.69 -13.07 -15.78
C HIS A 9 23.05 -14.42 -15.47
N GLU A 10 23.81 -15.50 -15.65
CA GLU A 10 23.47 -16.85 -15.23
C GLU A 10 23.27 -16.84 -13.70
N VAL A 11 22.05 -16.54 -13.28
CA VAL A 11 21.56 -16.96 -11.98
C VAL A 11 21.41 -18.46 -12.10
N SER A 12 22.36 -19.20 -11.49
CA SER A 12 22.36 -20.65 -11.35
C SER A 12 20.94 -21.19 -11.15
N ALA A 13 20.62 -22.30 -11.80
CA ALA A 13 19.33 -22.99 -11.83
C ALA A 13 18.85 -23.56 -10.47
N HIS A 14 18.91 -22.77 -9.40
CA HIS A 14 18.19 -23.00 -8.17
C HIS A 14 16.73 -22.55 -8.36
N ALA A 15 15.80 -23.26 -7.72
CA ALA A 15 14.37 -23.03 -7.82
C ALA A 15 14.00 -21.60 -7.39
N THR A 16 13.94 -20.67 -8.35
CA THR A 16 13.49 -19.30 -8.12
C THR A 16 11.96 -19.25 -8.08
N VAL A 17 11.44 -18.55 -7.08
CA VAL A 17 10.01 -18.28 -6.95
C VAL A 17 9.65 -17.10 -7.85
N ALA A 18 8.77 -17.36 -8.80
CA ALA A 18 8.21 -16.34 -9.69
C ALA A 18 6.89 -15.79 -9.16
N VAL A 19 6.74 -14.47 -9.21
CA VAL A 19 5.49 -13.75 -8.95
C VAL A 19 4.48 -14.13 -10.01
N SER A 20 3.36 -14.74 -9.59
CA SER A 20 2.31 -15.19 -10.49
C SER A 20 1.26 -14.10 -10.71
N PHE A 21 0.99 -13.74 -11.95
CA PHE A 21 -0.11 -12.82 -12.25
C PHE A 21 -1.47 -13.42 -11.89
N LYS A 22 -1.67 -14.74 -12.01
CA LYS A 22 -2.89 -15.40 -11.49
C LYS A 22 -3.06 -15.21 -9.99
N LEU A 23 -1.98 -15.34 -9.21
CA LEU A 23 -2.03 -15.07 -7.76
C LEU A 23 -2.42 -13.62 -7.49
N LEU A 24 -1.79 -12.68 -8.19
CA LEU A 24 -2.10 -11.25 -8.05
C LEU A 24 -3.57 -10.94 -8.42
N LEU A 25 -4.11 -11.58 -9.46
CA LEU A 25 -5.54 -11.46 -9.80
C LEU A 25 -6.43 -12.07 -8.71
N GLY A 26 -6.02 -13.21 -8.16
CA GLY A 26 -6.72 -13.88 -7.07
C GLY A 26 -6.90 -13.01 -5.82
N LEU A 27 -5.96 -12.10 -5.55
CA LEU A 27 -6.09 -11.14 -4.44
C LEU A 27 -7.33 -10.24 -4.58
N TYR A 28 -7.77 -9.96 -5.80
CA TYR A 28 -8.97 -9.16 -6.06
C TYR A 28 -10.28 -9.90 -5.71
N ALA A 29 -10.23 -11.20 -5.38
CA ALA A 29 -11.37 -11.92 -4.83
C ALA A 29 -11.89 -11.33 -3.50
N ILE A 30 -11.10 -10.48 -2.83
CA ILE A 30 -11.56 -9.69 -1.68
C ILE A 30 -12.73 -8.77 -2.06
N ILE A 31 -12.83 -8.29 -3.30
CA ILE A 31 -13.91 -7.43 -3.76
C ILE A 31 -15.27 -8.15 -3.67
N PRO A 32 -15.51 -9.26 -4.39
CA PRO A 32 -16.76 -9.98 -4.28
C PRO A 32 -16.99 -10.51 -2.86
N ALA A 33 -15.94 -10.91 -2.12
CA ALA A 33 -16.09 -11.32 -0.73
C ALA A 33 -16.67 -10.20 0.16
N CYS A 34 -16.14 -8.97 0.08
CA CYS A 34 -16.65 -7.82 0.84
C CYS A 34 -18.08 -7.43 0.41
N LEU A 35 -18.39 -7.49 -0.89
CA LEU A 35 -19.75 -7.21 -1.38
C LEU A 35 -20.75 -8.26 -0.91
N LEU A 36 -20.37 -9.54 -0.93
CA LEU A 36 -21.18 -10.63 -0.39
C LEU A 36 -21.38 -10.48 1.12
N LEU A 37 -20.34 -10.14 1.88
CA LEU A 37 -20.45 -9.89 3.32
C LEU A 37 -21.48 -8.79 3.62
N ARG A 38 -21.47 -7.69 2.87
CA ARG A 38 -22.49 -6.64 3.00
C ARG A 38 -23.89 -7.15 2.66
N LEU A 39 -24.04 -8.00 1.65
CA LEU A 39 -25.35 -8.57 1.29
C LEU A 39 -25.85 -9.52 2.39
N PHE A 40 -24.99 -10.38 2.92
CA PHE A 40 -25.32 -11.26 4.04
C PHE A 40 -25.68 -10.47 5.29
N ASP A 41 -24.95 -9.40 5.59
CA ASP A 41 -25.23 -8.56 6.74
C ASP A 41 -26.63 -7.94 6.69
N ASN A 42 -27.01 -7.44 5.52
CA ASN A 42 -28.31 -6.84 5.31
C ASN A 42 -29.46 -7.86 5.34
N TRP A 43 -29.26 -9.05 4.76
CA TRP A 43 -30.33 -10.04 4.61
C TRP A 43 -30.49 -11.00 5.79
N PHE A 44 -29.41 -11.32 6.51
CA PHE A 44 -29.42 -12.35 7.54
C PHE A 44 -29.04 -11.79 8.92
N TRP A 45 -28.08 -10.87 8.99
CA TRP A 45 -27.56 -10.38 10.27
C TRP A 45 -28.14 -9.04 10.72
N HIS A 46 -29.12 -8.49 9.99
CA HIS A 46 -29.81 -7.25 10.35
C HIS A 46 -28.82 -6.09 10.63
N ASP A 47 -27.86 -5.90 9.73
CA ASP A 47 -26.82 -4.87 9.77
C ASP A 47 -25.84 -4.97 10.97
N TYR A 48 -25.71 -6.17 11.57
CA TYR A 48 -24.79 -6.43 12.68
C TYR A 48 -23.34 -6.01 12.38
N LEU A 49 -22.80 -6.34 11.20
CA LEU A 49 -21.45 -5.95 10.82
C LEU A 49 -21.34 -4.44 10.67
N GLN A 50 -22.33 -3.78 10.09
CA GLN A 50 -22.33 -2.31 9.97
C GLN A 50 -22.19 -1.64 11.34
N TYR A 51 -22.89 -2.15 12.37
CA TYR A 51 -22.86 -1.59 13.73
C TYR A 51 -21.61 -1.96 14.53
N ASN A 52 -21.03 -3.14 14.30
CA ASN A 52 -19.91 -3.66 15.09
C ASN A 52 -18.54 -3.41 14.45
N LEU A 53 -18.46 -3.19 13.14
CA LEU A 53 -17.20 -2.90 12.47
C LEU A 53 -16.73 -1.47 12.76
N PRO A 54 -15.40 -1.23 12.78
CA PRO A 54 -14.82 0.09 12.94
C PRO A 54 -15.40 1.12 11.97
N SER A 55 -16.03 2.16 12.51
CA SER A 55 -16.61 3.26 11.74
C SER A 55 -15.88 4.60 11.92
N SER A 56 -14.86 4.65 12.78
CA SER A 56 -14.08 5.85 13.10
C SER A 56 -12.57 5.63 12.95
N PRO A 57 -11.80 6.68 12.57
CA PRO A 57 -10.33 6.66 12.45
C PRO A 57 -9.58 6.01 13.62
N TYR A 58 -10.03 6.23 14.85
CA TYR A 58 -9.39 5.68 16.06
C TYR A 58 -9.50 4.16 16.14
N HIS A 59 -10.59 3.58 15.62
CA HIS A 59 -10.79 2.13 15.62
C HIS A 59 -10.04 1.46 14.45
N PHE A 60 -9.47 2.24 13.52
CA PHE A 60 -8.59 1.73 12.47
C PHE A 60 -7.16 1.48 12.97
N ILE A 61 -6.83 1.63 14.26
CA ILE A 61 -5.51 1.23 14.77
C ILE A 61 -5.30 -0.28 14.55
N LEU A 62 -6.27 -1.12 14.91
CA LEU A 62 -6.20 -2.56 14.63
C LEU A 62 -6.07 -2.82 13.11
N PHE A 63 -6.80 -2.04 12.31
CA PHE A 63 -6.67 -2.10 10.86
C PHE A 63 -5.26 -1.75 10.40
N GLN A 64 -4.61 -0.72 10.94
CA GLN A 64 -3.24 -0.31 10.61
C GLN A 64 -2.20 -1.35 11.01
N ILE A 65 -2.40 -2.02 12.14
CA ILE A 65 -1.56 -3.13 12.61
C ILE A 65 -1.71 -4.33 11.67
N MET A 66 -2.90 -4.61 11.15
CA MET A 66 -3.11 -5.73 10.22
C MET A 66 -2.76 -5.39 8.77
N PHE A 67 -2.99 -4.14 8.34
CA PHE A 67 -2.89 -3.63 6.98
C PHE A 67 -2.37 -2.19 7.00
N GLY A 68 -1.26 -1.91 6.32
CA GLY A 68 -0.63 -0.60 6.26
C GLY A 68 0.75 -0.65 6.88
N THR A 69 0.81 -0.60 8.21
CA THR A 69 2.07 -0.47 8.93
C THR A 69 3.02 -1.66 8.69
N PRO A 70 2.57 -2.93 8.69
CA PRO A 70 3.47 -4.06 8.46
C PRO A 70 4.20 -4.01 7.12
N HIS A 71 3.52 -3.74 6.00
CA HIS A 71 4.20 -3.73 4.69
C HIS A 71 5.16 -2.53 4.56
N ILE A 72 4.81 -1.37 5.13
CA ILE A 72 5.70 -0.20 5.18
C ILE A 72 6.99 -0.58 5.91
N ILE A 73 6.87 -1.19 7.08
CA ILE A 73 8.01 -1.67 7.86
C ILE A 73 8.79 -2.75 7.11
N ALA A 74 8.11 -3.69 6.46
CA ALA A 74 8.74 -4.73 5.65
C ALA A 74 9.64 -4.11 4.58
N SER A 75 9.16 -3.07 3.88
CA SER A 75 9.95 -2.35 2.87
C SER A 75 11.21 -1.70 3.46
N ALA A 76 11.11 -1.13 4.66
CA ALA A 76 12.23 -0.52 5.37
C ALA A 76 13.23 -1.59 5.84
N ILE A 77 12.76 -2.75 6.31
CA ILE A 77 13.61 -3.89 6.65
C ILE A 77 14.37 -4.36 5.42
N VAL A 78 13.71 -4.56 4.27
CA VAL A 78 14.40 -5.00 3.04
C VAL A 78 15.48 -4.00 2.63
N LEU A 79 15.21 -2.69 2.73
CA LEU A 79 16.18 -1.64 2.39
C LEU A 79 17.38 -1.60 3.35
N VAL A 80 17.13 -1.63 4.65
CA VAL A 80 18.16 -1.40 5.68
C VAL A 80 18.96 -2.66 6.01
N SER A 81 18.33 -3.84 5.97
CA SER A 81 19.01 -5.11 6.27
C SER A 81 20.00 -5.55 5.18
N ASN A 82 19.94 -4.94 4.00
CA ASN A 82 20.80 -5.22 2.87
C ASN A 82 21.72 -4.03 2.61
N THR A 83 22.97 -4.12 3.05
CA THR A 83 23.96 -3.03 2.98
C THR A 83 24.20 -2.54 1.55
N GLU A 84 24.16 -3.43 0.56
CA GLU A 84 24.26 -3.10 -0.86
C GLU A 84 23.12 -2.18 -1.34
N TYR A 85 21.89 -2.37 -0.85
CA TYR A 85 20.74 -1.54 -1.20
C TYR A 85 20.83 -0.17 -0.54
N LEU A 86 21.16 -0.15 0.75
CA LEU A 86 21.35 1.09 1.48
C LEU A 86 22.47 1.92 0.84
N ASN A 87 23.59 1.29 0.45
CA ASN A 87 24.71 1.98 -0.21
C ASN A 87 24.32 2.52 -1.59
N HIS A 88 23.55 1.76 -2.37
CA HIS A 88 23.07 2.19 -3.69
C HIS A 88 22.08 3.36 -3.58
N TYR A 89 21.16 3.32 -2.61
CA TYR A 89 20.11 4.33 -2.45
C TYR A 89 20.42 5.43 -1.42
N LYS A 90 21.59 5.43 -0.76
CA LYS A 90 21.93 6.33 0.36
C LYS A 90 21.62 7.80 0.09
N ARG A 91 21.96 8.29 -1.12
CA ARG A 91 21.73 9.69 -1.50
C ARG A 91 20.24 10.01 -1.59
N HIS A 92 19.46 9.09 -2.16
CA HIS A 92 18.00 9.24 -2.29
C HIS A 92 17.34 9.21 -0.90
N VAL A 93 17.78 8.30 -0.03
CA VAL A 93 17.29 8.21 1.36
C VAL A 93 17.62 9.50 2.11
N ILE A 94 18.87 9.94 2.15
CA ILE A 94 19.28 11.17 2.88
C ILE A 94 18.53 12.40 2.38
N LEU A 95 18.46 12.60 1.06
CA LEU A 95 17.76 13.76 0.48
C LEU A 95 16.27 13.73 0.82
N MET A 96 15.63 12.56 0.75
CA MET A 96 14.22 12.44 1.10
C MET A 96 13.99 12.56 2.61
N THR A 97 14.89 12.08 3.46
CA THR A 97 14.81 12.28 4.92
C THR A 97 14.88 13.77 5.25
N LEU A 98 15.78 14.52 4.62
CA LEU A 98 15.87 15.97 4.78
C LEU A 98 14.58 16.64 4.29
N ALA A 99 14.09 16.26 3.10
CA ALA A 99 12.86 16.82 2.54
C ALA A 99 11.63 16.56 3.44
N ILE A 100 11.47 15.33 3.94
CA ILE A 100 10.40 14.96 4.88
C ILE A 100 10.53 15.77 6.17
N SER A 101 11.75 15.89 6.72
CA SER A 101 11.98 16.64 7.96
C SER A 101 11.62 18.12 7.81
N VAL A 102 12.05 18.75 6.71
CA VAL A 102 11.68 20.13 6.39
C VAL A 102 10.17 20.26 6.18
N ALA A 103 9.55 19.32 5.44
CA ALA A 103 8.12 19.34 5.20
C ALA A 103 7.30 19.21 6.49
N TYR A 104 7.71 18.35 7.44
CA TYR A 104 7.07 18.26 8.75
C TYR A 104 7.29 19.53 9.58
N PHE A 105 8.51 20.05 9.63
CA PHE A 105 8.82 21.24 10.41
C PHE A 105 8.07 22.47 9.89
N VAL A 106 8.22 22.79 8.61
CA VAL A 106 7.54 23.93 7.96
C VAL A 106 6.03 23.69 7.92
N GLY A 107 5.61 22.47 7.58
CA GLY A 107 4.19 22.11 7.52
C GLY A 107 3.48 22.31 8.86
N ASN A 108 4.08 21.88 9.97
CA ASN A 108 3.48 22.07 11.29
C ASN A 108 3.44 23.54 11.74
N LEU A 109 4.34 24.40 11.25
CA LEU A 109 4.35 25.82 11.59
C LEU A 109 3.34 26.64 10.78
N PHE A 110 3.12 26.30 9.51
CA PHE A 110 2.40 27.18 8.58
C PHE A 110 1.15 26.57 7.94
N ILE A 111 0.97 25.24 7.99
CA ILE A 111 -0.13 24.55 7.29
C ILE A 111 -1.15 24.03 8.30
N PRO A 112 -2.44 24.37 8.17
CA PRO A 112 -3.48 23.80 9.02
C PRO A 112 -3.50 22.27 8.96
N TYR A 113 -3.69 21.61 10.10
CA TYR A 113 -3.68 20.15 10.21
C TYR A 113 -4.57 19.44 9.17
N ARG A 114 -5.77 19.98 8.90
CA ARG A 114 -6.68 19.43 7.88
C ARG A 114 -6.07 19.44 6.47
N ALA A 115 -5.37 20.51 6.11
CA ALA A 115 -4.70 20.62 4.81
C ALA A 115 -3.53 19.64 4.72
N LEU A 116 -2.71 19.54 5.77
CA LEU A 116 -1.63 18.56 5.85
C LEU A 116 -2.16 17.12 5.72
N TYR A 117 -3.26 16.81 6.41
CA TYR A 117 -3.93 15.53 6.32
C TYR A 117 -4.39 15.22 4.89
N VAL A 118 -5.04 16.18 4.21
CA VAL A 118 -5.50 16.00 2.82
C VAL A 118 -4.31 15.76 1.88
N ILE A 119 -3.18 16.45 2.07
CA ILE A 119 -1.97 16.24 1.26
C ILE A 119 -1.44 14.82 1.45
N VAL A 120 -1.26 14.37 2.70
CA VAL A 120 -0.76 13.02 3.02
C VAL A 120 -1.74 11.94 2.54
N ALA A 121 -3.05 12.15 2.72
CA ALA A 121 -4.09 11.25 2.23
C ALA A 121 -4.09 11.16 0.70
N SER A 122 -3.93 12.29 0.00
CA SER A 122 -3.81 12.33 -1.46
C SER A 122 -2.64 11.49 -1.94
N TRP A 123 -1.47 11.67 -1.31
CA TRP A 123 -0.29 10.92 -1.65
C TRP A 123 -0.44 9.42 -1.36
N THR A 124 -1.08 9.08 -0.24
CA THR A 124 -1.37 7.69 0.16
C THR A 124 -2.28 6.99 -0.85
N VAL A 125 -3.40 7.63 -1.23
CA VAL A 125 -4.34 7.07 -2.22
C VAL A 125 -3.68 6.97 -3.59
N TYR A 126 -2.92 7.99 -3.99
CA TYR A 126 -2.14 7.98 -5.22
C TYR A 126 -1.16 6.81 -5.26
N HIS A 127 -0.38 6.59 -4.19
CA HIS A 127 0.58 5.49 -4.08
C HIS A 127 -0.11 4.13 -4.28
N VAL A 128 -1.15 3.86 -3.48
CA VAL A 128 -1.90 2.60 -3.49
C VAL A 128 -2.42 2.28 -4.89
N LEU A 129 -3.11 3.24 -5.51
CA LEU A 129 -3.76 3.02 -6.81
C LEU A 129 -2.74 3.01 -7.95
N LYS A 130 -1.71 3.86 -7.92
CA LYS A 130 -0.65 3.86 -8.93
C LYS A 130 0.09 2.53 -8.98
N GLN A 131 0.35 1.90 -7.85
CA GLN A 131 0.99 0.57 -7.84
C GLN A 131 0.11 -0.46 -8.55
N GLN A 132 -1.17 -0.54 -8.18
CA GLN A 132 -2.10 -1.53 -8.75
C GLN A 132 -2.32 -1.30 -10.25
N HIS A 133 -2.59 -0.05 -10.66
CA HIS A 133 -2.69 0.31 -12.07
C HIS A 133 -1.37 0.12 -12.82
N GLY A 134 -0.22 0.35 -12.18
CA GLY A 134 1.10 0.14 -12.77
C GLY A 134 1.35 -1.34 -13.12
N ILE A 135 0.96 -2.26 -12.25
CA ILE A 135 0.99 -3.70 -12.51
C ILE A 135 0.01 -4.05 -13.63
N ALA A 136 -1.22 -3.53 -13.57
CA ALA A 136 -2.23 -3.73 -14.61
C ALA A 136 -1.75 -3.24 -15.98
N ARG A 137 -1.03 -2.11 -16.05
CA ARG A 137 -0.47 -1.59 -17.30
C ARG A 137 0.50 -2.57 -17.95
N GLY A 138 1.32 -3.27 -17.18
CA GLY A 138 2.23 -4.30 -17.70
C GLY A 138 1.51 -5.46 -18.39
N ILE A 139 0.29 -5.78 -17.92
CA ILE A 139 -0.54 -6.88 -18.43
C ILE A 139 -1.44 -6.40 -19.59
N CYS A 140 -2.12 -5.29 -19.40
CA CYS A 140 -3.13 -4.76 -20.32
C CYS A 140 -2.51 -4.01 -21.51
N ARG A 141 -1.26 -3.52 -21.38
CA ARG A 141 -0.53 -2.74 -22.41
C ARG A 141 -1.34 -1.55 -22.96
N LEU A 142 -2.08 -0.88 -22.09
CA LEU A 142 -2.89 0.27 -22.47
C LEU A 142 -2.03 1.41 -23.03
N PRO A 143 -2.55 2.18 -24.02
CA PRO A 143 -1.94 3.43 -24.45
C PRO A 143 -1.75 4.39 -23.27
N ASN A 144 -0.69 5.21 -23.32
CA ASN A 144 -0.33 6.12 -22.21
C ASN A 144 -1.49 7.05 -21.81
N ARG A 145 -2.24 7.56 -22.78
CA ARG A 145 -3.38 8.46 -22.54
C ARG A 145 -4.47 7.75 -21.74
N ASP A 146 -4.93 6.59 -22.21
CA ASP A 146 -6.03 5.85 -21.58
C ASP A 146 -5.62 5.34 -20.19
N TYR A 147 -4.39 4.86 -20.04
CA TYR A 147 -3.82 4.51 -18.74
C TYR A 147 -3.88 5.67 -17.75
N ASN A 148 -3.41 6.86 -18.16
CA ASN A 148 -3.38 8.03 -17.28
C ASN A 148 -4.78 8.51 -16.93
N VAL A 149 -5.73 8.49 -17.88
CA VAL A 149 -7.13 8.86 -17.61
C VAL A 149 -7.75 7.93 -16.57
N VAL A 150 -7.64 6.61 -16.77
CA VAL A 150 -8.18 5.62 -15.83
C VAL A 150 -7.51 5.74 -14.45
N LEU A 151 -6.18 5.92 -14.40
CA LEU A 151 -5.45 6.12 -13.15
C LEU A 151 -5.92 7.37 -12.40
N TRP A 152 -5.94 8.53 -13.05
CA TRP A 152 -6.26 9.79 -12.37
C TRP A 152 -7.73 9.87 -11.95
N LEU A 153 -8.66 9.31 -12.73
CA LEU A 153 -10.06 9.17 -12.31
C LEU A 153 -10.19 8.25 -11.10
N SER A 154 -9.45 7.13 -11.08
CA SER A 154 -9.41 6.22 -9.93
C SER A 154 -8.86 6.91 -8.68
N VAL A 155 -7.75 7.66 -8.82
CA VAL A 155 -7.14 8.41 -7.72
C VAL A 155 -8.07 9.50 -7.19
N ALA A 156 -8.70 10.28 -8.07
CA ALA A 156 -9.61 11.33 -7.66
C ALA A 156 -10.85 10.77 -6.94
N ALA A 157 -11.47 9.72 -7.49
CA ALA A 157 -12.62 9.06 -6.86
C ALA A 157 -12.24 8.43 -5.52
N GLY A 158 -11.13 7.68 -5.48
CA GLY A 158 -10.60 7.08 -4.26
C GLY A 158 -10.27 8.11 -3.19
N LEU A 159 -9.76 9.28 -3.57
CA LEU A 159 -9.46 10.37 -2.65
C LEU A 159 -10.73 10.97 -2.05
N CYS A 160 -11.77 11.21 -2.85
CA CYS A 160 -13.06 11.66 -2.33
C CYS A 160 -13.65 10.67 -1.31
N VAL A 161 -13.58 9.37 -1.61
CA VAL A 161 -14.02 8.31 -0.67
C VAL A 161 -13.18 8.32 0.60
N TYR A 162 -11.85 8.38 0.48
CA TYR A 162 -10.93 8.37 1.62
C TYR A 162 -11.14 9.58 2.54
N ILE A 163 -11.27 10.78 1.97
CA ILE A 163 -11.58 12.00 2.72
C ILE A 163 -12.95 11.88 3.39
N GLY A 164 -13.96 11.39 2.66
CA GLY A 164 -15.31 11.20 3.20
C GLY A 164 -15.37 10.25 4.39
N ILE A 165 -14.51 9.22 4.42
CA ILE A 165 -14.42 8.30 5.56
C ILE A 165 -13.67 8.93 6.72
N PHE A 166 -12.43 9.39 6.50
CA PHE A 166 -11.55 9.77 7.60
C PHE A 166 -11.78 11.18 8.14
N LEU A 167 -12.30 12.11 7.34
CA LEU A 167 -12.68 13.45 7.80
C LEU A 167 -14.17 13.57 8.12
N ARG A 168 -14.93 12.47 8.16
CA ARG A 168 -16.39 12.47 8.39
C ARG A 168 -16.84 13.36 9.56
N GLN A 169 -16.15 13.29 10.70
CA GLN A 169 -16.49 14.06 11.90
C GLN A 169 -16.19 15.56 11.77
N GLY A 170 -15.30 15.94 10.84
CA GLY A 170 -14.89 17.33 10.60
C GLY A 170 -15.61 18.00 9.42
N LEU A 171 -16.44 17.26 8.70
CA LEU A 171 -17.19 17.72 7.52
C LEU A 171 -18.64 18.03 7.90
N THR A 172 -19.21 19.08 7.30
CA THR A 172 -20.64 19.36 7.41
C THR A 172 -21.46 18.33 6.61
N ALA A 173 -22.78 18.28 6.86
CA ALA A 173 -23.69 17.43 6.09
C ALA A 173 -23.63 17.75 4.58
N ASP A 174 -23.63 19.04 4.23
CA ASP A 174 -23.53 19.49 2.84
C ASP A 174 -22.20 19.09 2.19
N GLN A 175 -21.09 19.29 2.89
CA GLN A 175 -19.75 18.88 2.40
C GLN A 175 -19.69 17.36 2.16
N THR A 176 -20.29 16.58 3.05
CA THR A 176 -20.40 15.12 2.88
C THR A 176 -21.25 14.76 1.67
N GLY A 177 -22.36 15.48 1.46
CA GLY A 177 -23.21 15.35 0.28
C GLY A 177 -22.46 15.66 -1.02
N TRP A 178 -21.74 16.78 -1.06
CA TRP A 178 -20.93 17.19 -2.22
C TRP A 178 -19.83 16.17 -2.53
N LEU A 179 -19.12 15.66 -1.52
CA LEU A 179 -18.12 14.61 -1.72
C LEU A 179 -18.73 13.35 -2.34
N LYS A 180 -19.92 12.94 -1.89
CA LYS A 180 -20.63 11.79 -2.49
C LYS A 180 -21.00 12.06 -3.94
N VAL A 181 -21.53 13.24 -4.26
CA VAL A 181 -21.88 13.61 -5.64
C VAL A 181 -20.65 13.62 -6.55
N VAL A 182 -19.56 14.26 -6.12
CA VAL A 182 -18.31 14.29 -6.89
C VAL A 182 -17.75 12.89 -7.08
N ALA A 183 -17.71 12.06 -6.02
CA ALA A 183 -17.27 10.68 -6.11
C ALA A 183 -18.15 9.86 -7.08
N THR A 184 -19.47 10.04 -7.08
CA THR A 184 -20.39 9.41 -8.04
C THR A 184 -20.04 9.78 -9.47
N LEU A 185 -19.89 11.08 -9.77
CA LEU A 185 -19.57 11.55 -11.12
C LEU A 185 -18.21 11.02 -11.60
N LEU A 186 -17.21 11.00 -10.72
CA LEU A 186 -15.89 10.43 -11.02
C LEU A 186 -15.96 8.92 -11.24
N CYS A 187 -16.76 8.18 -10.46
CA CYS A 187 -16.96 6.74 -10.66
C CYS A 187 -17.68 6.42 -11.98
N LEU A 188 -18.66 7.24 -12.37
CA LEU A 188 -19.32 7.13 -13.68
C LEU A 188 -18.34 7.41 -14.82
N ALA A 189 -17.57 8.50 -14.73
CA ALA A 189 -16.54 8.84 -15.71
C ALA A 189 -15.45 7.75 -15.80
N LEU A 190 -15.05 7.16 -14.66
CA LEU A 190 -14.11 6.05 -14.58
C LEU A 190 -14.67 4.82 -15.30
N THR A 191 -15.94 4.48 -15.07
CA THR A 191 -16.61 3.33 -15.71
C THR A 191 -16.64 3.51 -17.22
N VAL A 192 -17.08 4.67 -17.72
CA VAL A 192 -17.12 4.98 -19.15
C VAL A 192 -15.71 4.94 -19.77
N SER A 193 -14.73 5.55 -19.10
CA SER A 193 -13.33 5.54 -19.57
C SER A 193 -12.74 4.14 -19.59
N THR A 194 -13.14 3.27 -18.66
CA THR A 194 -12.71 1.87 -18.59
C THR A 194 -13.30 1.05 -19.73
N ILE A 195 -14.60 1.22 -20.02
CA ILE A 195 -15.26 0.58 -21.16
C ILE A 195 -14.52 0.96 -22.45
N LYS A 196 -14.20 2.25 -22.62
CA LYS A 196 -13.39 2.71 -23.77
C LYS A 196 -12.00 2.08 -23.79
N ALA A 197 -11.29 2.08 -22.65
CA ALA A 197 -9.93 1.53 -22.55
C ALA A 197 -9.89 0.01 -22.80
N GLN A 198 -10.95 -0.72 -22.47
CA GLN A 198 -11.06 -2.17 -22.67
C GLN A 198 -10.87 -2.57 -24.14
N HIS A 199 -11.25 -1.72 -25.11
CA HIS A 199 -11.07 -2.02 -26.53
C HIS A 199 -9.61 -2.24 -26.92
N HIS A 200 -8.67 -1.65 -26.18
CA HIS A 200 -7.23 -1.85 -26.38
C HIS A 200 -6.69 -3.13 -25.72
N VAL A 201 -7.52 -3.86 -24.96
CA VAL A 201 -7.11 -5.05 -24.22
C VAL A 201 -7.54 -6.32 -24.95
N HIS A 202 -6.56 -6.98 -25.57
CA HIS A 202 -6.80 -8.14 -26.43
C HIS A 202 -7.04 -9.47 -25.68
N THR A 203 -6.59 -9.60 -24.43
CA THR A 203 -6.70 -10.86 -23.69
C THR A 203 -7.78 -10.80 -22.62
N SER A 204 -8.54 -11.88 -22.45
CA SER A 204 -9.53 -11.99 -21.36
C SER A 204 -8.90 -11.77 -19.99
N PHE A 205 -7.69 -12.30 -19.79
CA PHE A 205 -6.91 -12.12 -18.57
C PHE A 205 -6.59 -10.64 -18.29
N GLY A 206 -6.16 -9.89 -19.30
CA GLY A 206 -5.95 -8.44 -19.17
C GLY A 206 -7.26 -7.70 -18.87
N ARG A 207 -8.39 -8.09 -19.47
CA ARG A 207 -9.70 -7.48 -19.18
C ARG A 207 -10.11 -7.70 -17.72
N TRP A 208 -9.92 -8.91 -17.20
CA TRP A 208 -10.14 -9.19 -15.78
C TRP A 208 -9.25 -8.32 -14.89
N PHE A 209 -7.97 -8.16 -15.20
CA PHE A 209 -7.07 -7.28 -14.46
C PHE A 209 -7.50 -5.80 -14.49
N LEU A 210 -7.88 -5.31 -15.67
CA LEU A 210 -8.36 -3.94 -15.86
C LEU A 210 -9.59 -3.67 -15.00
N TRP A 211 -10.62 -4.52 -15.12
CA TRP A 211 -11.84 -4.36 -14.35
C TRP A 211 -11.63 -4.58 -12.87
N SER A 212 -10.78 -5.51 -12.46
CA SER A 212 -10.51 -5.73 -11.04
C SER A 212 -9.90 -4.48 -10.39
N ASN A 213 -9.01 -3.77 -11.10
CA ASN A 213 -8.46 -2.48 -10.64
C ASN A 213 -9.54 -1.40 -10.49
N VAL A 214 -10.42 -1.29 -11.49
CA VAL A 214 -11.51 -0.30 -11.48
C VAL A 214 -12.54 -0.63 -10.40
N LEU A 215 -12.85 -1.92 -10.23
CA LEU A 215 -13.75 -2.43 -9.20
C LEU A 215 -13.21 -2.20 -7.79
N LEU A 216 -11.89 -2.09 -7.57
CA LEU A 216 -11.37 -1.65 -6.26
C LEU A 216 -12.00 -0.31 -5.85
N VAL A 217 -12.03 0.66 -6.76
CA VAL A 217 -12.56 1.99 -6.49
C VAL A 217 -14.09 1.99 -6.46
N LEU A 218 -14.74 1.34 -7.43
CA LEU A 218 -16.20 1.31 -7.50
C LEU A 218 -16.82 0.59 -6.30
N SER A 219 -16.25 -0.55 -5.87
CA SER A 219 -16.73 -1.27 -4.68
C SER A 219 -16.46 -0.49 -3.40
N SER A 220 -15.30 0.17 -3.27
CA SER A 220 -15.00 1.03 -2.12
C SER A 220 -15.98 2.21 -2.04
N PHE A 221 -16.30 2.84 -3.17
CA PHE A 221 -17.31 3.89 -3.25
C PHE A 221 -18.70 3.37 -2.85
N TYR A 222 -19.12 2.23 -3.39
CA TYR A 222 -20.39 1.61 -3.04
C TYR A 222 -20.47 1.33 -1.53
N LEU A 223 -19.47 0.65 -0.96
CA LEU A 223 -19.41 0.34 0.48
C LEU A 223 -19.39 1.61 1.34
N TYR A 224 -18.70 2.67 0.89
CA TYR A 224 -18.72 3.98 1.54
C TYR A 224 -20.11 4.61 1.59
N VAL A 225 -20.85 4.60 0.47
CA VAL A 225 -22.22 5.11 0.42
C VAL A 225 -23.14 4.30 1.35
N GLN A 226 -22.93 2.99 1.44
CA GLN A 226 -23.63 2.09 2.35
C GLN A 226 -23.13 2.17 3.81
N GLN A 227 -22.18 3.06 4.12
CA GLN A 227 -21.58 3.25 5.45
C GLN A 227 -20.76 2.07 6.01
N TYR A 228 -20.39 1.09 5.17
CA TYR A 228 -19.47 -0.01 5.51
C TYR A 228 -18.01 0.46 5.35
N TYR A 229 -17.61 1.45 6.13
CA TYR A 229 -16.32 2.15 5.99
C TYR A 229 -15.11 1.24 6.15
N PHE A 230 -15.18 0.28 7.09
CA PHE A 230 -14.13 -0.70 7.28
C PHE A 230 -13.87 -1.52 6.00
N LEU A 231 -14.93 -2.07 5.41
CA LEU A 231 -14.83 -2.84 4.16
C LEU A 231 -14.37 -1.97 2.99
N ALA A 232 -14.84 -0.71 2.92
CA ALA A 232 -14.44 0.24 1.87
C ALA A 232 -12.93 0.51 1.88
N ILE A 233 -12.28 0.54 3.04
CA ILE A 233 -10.83 0.73 3.14
C ILE A 233 -10.09 -0.60 2.98
N LEU A 234 -10.65 -1.70 3.49
CA LEU A 234 -10.06 -3.04 3.42
C LEU A 234 -9.78 -3.47 1.98
N VAL A 235 -10.73 -3.28 1.07
CA VAL A 235 -10.62 -3.73 -0.32
C VAL A 235 -9.33 -3.25 -1.01
N PRO A 236 -9.05 -1.94 -1.14
CA PRO A 236 -7.84 -1.46 -1.81
C PRO A 236 -6.57 -1.76 -1.02
N ARG A 237 -6.64 -1.73 0.32
CA ARG A 237 -5.48 -1.98 1.19
C ARG A 237 -5.04 -3.42 1.16
N PHE A 238 -5.96 -4.36 1.29
CA PHE A 238 -5.63 -5.79 1.23
C PHE A 238 -4.90 -6.14 -0.06
N VAL A 239 -5.45 -5.71 -1.22
CA VAL A 239 -4.83 -6.00 -2.51
C VAL A 239 -3.45 -5.35 -2.63
N HIS A 240 -3.31 -4.10 -2.19
CA HIS A 240 -2.02 -3.38 -2.20
C HIS A 240 -0.96 -4.06 -1.32
N ASP A 241 -1.28 -4.27 -0.06
CA ASP A 241 -0.38 -4.83 0.95
C ASP A 241 0.01 -6.26 0.61
N ALA A 242 -0.97 -7.11 0.26
CA ALA A 242 -0.70 -8.49 -0.11
C ALA A 242 0.13 -8.56 -1.40
N THR A 243 -0.10 -7.66 -2.36
CA THR A 243 0.76 -7.54 -3.54
C THR A 243 2.19 -7.18 -3.14
N ALA A 244 2.39 -6.19 -2.27
CA ALA A 244 3.71 -5.80 -1.80
C ALA A 244 4.44 -7.00 -1.13
N TYR A 245 3.75 -7.72 -0.25
CA TYR A 245 4.30 -8.92 0.38
C TYR A 245 4.65 -10.03 -0.61
N VAL A 246 3.83 -10.27 -1.64
CA VAL A 246 4.16 -11.25 -2.70
C VAL A 246 5.48 -10.88 -3.39
N PHE A 247 5.73 -9.59 -3.62
CA PHE A 247 7.01 -9.14 -4.19
C PHE A 247 8.16 -9.29 -3.18
N TYR A 248 7.99 -8.81 -1.94
CA TYR A 248 9.06 -8.81 -0.96
C TYR A 248 9.48 -10.23 -0.57
N VAL A 249 8.51 -11.12 -0.36
CA VAL A 249 8.78 -12.51 0.01
C VAL A 249 9.40 -13.28 -1.15
N SER A 250 8.92 -13.09 -2.38
CA SER A 250 9.57 -13.69 -3.57
C SER A 250 11.01 -13.22 -3.73
N HIS A 251 11.25 -11.92 -3.54
CA HIS A 251 12.57 -11.31 -3.55
C HIS A 251 13.50 -11.96 -2.52
N ASP A 252 13.08 -11.96 -1.25
CA ASP A 252 13.92 -12.45 -0.15
C ASP A 252 14.15 -13.95 -0.23
N TYR A 253 13.15 -14.72 -0.69
CA TYR A 253 13.34 -16.14 -0.97
C TYR A 253 14.42 -16.35 -2.03
N ASN A 254 14.31 -15.67 -3.18
CA ASN A 254 15.28 -15.82 -4.27
C ASN A 254 16.69 -15.37 -3.89
N LYS A 255 16.81 -14.44 -2.94
CA LYS A 255 18.10 -13.91 -2.48
C LYS A 255 18.72 -14.71 -1.34
N HIS A 256 17.91 -15.25 -0.43
CA HIS A 256 18.38 -15.76 0.86
C HIS A 256 18.11 -17.25 1.11
N HIS A 257 17.25 -17.91 0.34
CA HIS A 257 16.91 -19.33 0.57
C HIS A 257 18.11 -20.27 0.47
N ALA A 258 18.92 -20.12 -0.58
CA ALA A 258 20.09 -21.00 -0.78
C ALA A 258 21.27 -20.61 0.11
N GLN A 259 21.46 -19.31 0.36
CA GLN A 259 22.54 -18.79 1.19
C GLN A 259 22.10 -17.49 1.86
N PRO A 260 21.76 -17.50 3.15
CA PRO A 260 21.37 -16.29 3.88
C PRO A 260 22.49 -15.25 3.92
N LYS A 261 22.26 -14.09 3.29
CA LYS A 261 23.28 -13.05 3.12
C LYS A 261 23.33 -12.02 4.26
N ASN A 262 22.19 -11.71 4.88
CA ASN A 262 22.12 -10.73 5.97
C ASN A 262 21.93 -11.40 7.34
N PHE A 263 22.06 -10.62 8.42
CA PHE A 263 22.00 -11.17 9.78
C PHE A 263 20.60 -11.72 10.14
N ILE A 264 19.53 -11.12 9.61
CA ILE A 264 18.15 -11.51 9.89
C ILE A 264 17.91 -12.93 9.39
N TYR A 265 18.23 -13.21 8.12
CA TYR A 265 18.02 -14.54 7.55
C TYR A 265 19.03 -15.57 8.08
N ARG A 266 20.27 -15.18 8.41
CA ARG A 266 21.23 -16.09 9.07
C ARG A 266 20.76 -16.53 10.45
N TYR A 267 20.13 -15.63 11.21
CA TYR A 267 19.56 -15.99 12.51
C TYR A 267 18.30 -16.84 12.34
N ALA A 268 17.43 -16.49 11.39
CA ALA A 268 16.24 -17.28 11.08
C ALA A 268 16.58 -18.73 10.69
N GLU A 269 17.62 -18.93 9.86
CA GLU A 269 18.12 -20.27 9.50
C GLU A 269 18.57 -21.07 10.73
N ARG A 270 19.31 -20.45 11.65
CA ARG A 270 19.72 -21.10 12.92
C ARG A 270 18.54 -21.50 13.79
N CYS A 271 17.44 -20.75 13.73
CA CYS A 271 16.21 -21.04 14.45
C CYS A 271 15.26 -21.99 13.69
N GLY A 272 15.63 -22.47 12.50
CA GLY A 272 14.77 -23.33 11.68
C GLY A 272 13.55 -22.60 11.09
N VAL A 273 13.58 -21.27 11.01
CA VAL A 273 12.47 -20.46 10.49
C VAL A 273 12.57 -20.33 8.98
N HIS A 274 11.51 -20.72 8.27
CA HIS A 274 11.47 -20.67 6.82
C HIS A 274 11.46 -19.24 6.26
N VAL A 275 12.24 -18.96 5.20
CA VAL A 275 12.44 -17.61 4.64
C VAL A 275 11.14 -16.88 4.31
N PHE A 276 10.10 -17.61 3.87
CA PHE A 276 8.79 -17.03 3.54
C PHE A 276 8.10 -16.33 4.71
N VAL A 277 8.32 -16.78 5.95
CA VAL A 277 7.62 -16.23 7.12
C VAL A 277 8.44 -15.17 7.86
N VAL A 278 9.75 -15.11 7.63
CA VAL A 278 10.67 -14.21 8.34
C VAL A 278 10.23 -12.75 8.19
N LEU A 279 10.10 -12.26 6.95
CA LEU A 279 9.74 -10.85 6.73
C LEU A 279 8.30 -10.53 7.19
N PRO A 280 7.25 -11.30 6.84
CA PRO A 280 5.90 -11.04 7.35
C PRO A 280 5.81 -11.02 8.87
N VAL A 281 6.43 -11.99 9.56
CA VAL A 281 6.37 -12.07 11.02
C VAL A 281 7.12 -10.91 11.67
N ILE A 282 8.37 -10.63 11.25
CA ILE A 282 9.16 -9.56 11.86
C ILE A 282 8.49 -8.19 11.62
N SER A 283 8.02 -7.94 10.41
CA SER A 283 7.37 -6.67 10.08
C SER A 283 6.04 -6.48 10.81
N PHE A 284 5.24 -7.55 10.96
CA PHE A 284 4.01 -7.51 11.75
C PHE A 284 4.27 -7.29 13.25
N VAL A 285 5.19 -8.05 13.84
CA VAL A 285 5.55 -7.89 15.26
C VAL A 285 6.08 -6.49 15.52
N LEU A 286 6.97 -5.98 14.66
CA LEU A 286 7.50 -4.64 14.81
C LEU A 286 6.41 -3.56 14.62
N ALA A 287 5.50 -3.74 13.66
CA ALA A 287 4.34 -2.86 13.50
C ALA A 287 3.48 -2.82 14.77
N PHE A 288 3.14 -3.99 15.31
CA PHE A 288 2.36 -4.10 16.53
C PHE A 288 3.07 -3.44 17.72
N VAL A 289 4.35 -3.74 17.94
CA VAL A 289 5.12 -3.19 19.07
C VAL A 289 5.23 -1.67 18.96
N LEU A 290 5.60 -1.14 17.79
CA LEU A 290 5.72 0.30 17.58
C LEU A 290 4.38 1.02 17.72
N GLN A 291 3.30 0.44 17.22
CA GLN A 291 1.99 1.08 17.23
C GLN A 291 1.27 0.99 18.57
N ALA A 292 1.42 -0.12 19.31
CA ALA A 292 0.77 -0.33 20.59
C ALA A 292 1.56 0.26 21.77
N TYR A 293 2.89 0.22 21.72
CA TYR A 293 3.74 0.57 22.87
C TYR A 293 4.78 1.66 22.58
N GLY A 294 5.04 1.99 21.31
CA GLY A 294 6.14 2.87 20.93
C GLY A 294 6.07 4.26 21.58
N ASP A 295 4.91 4.91 21.52
CA ASP A 295 4.73 6.24 22.12
C ASP A 295 4.87 6.19 23.64
N THR A 296 4.33 5.16 24.30
CA THR A 296 4.44 4.98 25.76
C THR A 296 5.89 4.84 26.20
N VAL A 297 6.69 4.07 25.46
CA VAL A 297 8.12 3.88 25.75
C VAL A 297 8.88 5.19 25.58
N VAL A 298 8.63 5.94 24.50
CA VAL A 298 9.27 7.25 24.28
C VAL A 298 8.87 8.24 25.37
N ASN A 299 7.60 8.27 25.78
CA ASN A 299 7.14 9.12 26.87
C ASN A 299 7.82 8.75 28.19
N ALA A 300 7.94 7.47 28.52
CA ALA A 300 8.64 7.03 29.73
C ALA A 300 10.11 7.47 29.76
N ILE A 301 10.81 7.33 28.62
CA ILE A 301 12.21 7.76 28.48
C ILE A 301 12.32 9.29 28.60
N THR A 302 11.47 10.03 27.88
CA THR A 302 11.54 11.50 27.83
C THR A 302 11.19 12.11 29.19
N GLN A 303 10.20 11.54 29.88
CA GLN A 303 9.86 11.92 31.24
C GLN A 303 11.01 11.64 32.23
N LEU A 304 11.66 10.48 32.11
CA LEU A 304 12.77 10.09 32.99
C LEU A 304 14.00 10.99 32.84
N PHE A 305 14.38 11.35 31.61
CA PHE A 305 15.62 12.06 31.34
C PHE A 305 15.45 13.58 31.20
N PHE A 306 14.29 14.06 30.76
CA PHE A 306 14.05 15.48 30.44
C PHE A 306 12.89 16.10 31.23
N GLY A 307 12.13 15.30 31.98
CA GLY A 307 10.95 15.78 32.72
C GLY A 307 9.84 16.32 31.81
N THR A 308 9.84 15.90 30.53
CA THR A 308 8.85 16.33 29.53
C THR A 308 8.28 15.13 28.77
N GLU A 309 7.06 15.28 28.29
CA GLU A 309 6.42 14.28 27.43
C GLU A 309 6.41 14.75 25.97
N PHE A 310 6.84 13.88 25.06
CA PHE A 310 6.72 14.14 23.62
C PHE A 310 5.59 13.31 23.00
N TYR A 311 4.52 13.99 22.63
CA TYR A 311 3.31 13.31 22.14
C TYR A 311 3.47 12.73 20.72
N ARG A 312 3.10 11.45 20.54
CA ARG A 312 2.99 10.73 19.25
C ARG A 312 4.27 10.69 18.39
N VAL A 313 5.44 10.62 19.02
CA VAL A 313 6.73 10.54 18.33
C VAL A 313 6.84 9.30 17.44
N ILE A 314 6.36 8.15 17.89
CA ILE A 314 6.42 6.92 17.11
C ILE A 314 5.28 6.86 16.11
N THR A 315 4.04 7.02 16.56
CA THR A 315 2.87 6.79 15.70
C THR A 315 2.72 7.83 14.59
N VAL A 316 3.02 9.10 14.85
CA VAL A 316 2.96 10.16 13.83
C VAL A 316 4.35 10.45 13.24
N GLY A 317 5.39 10.49 14.08
CA GLY A 317 6.74 10.82 13.64
C GLY A 317 7.40 9.66 12.87
N LEU A 318 7.81 8.60 13.58
CA LEU A 318 8.57 7.49 12.98
C LEU A 318 7.75 6.75 11.91
N LEU A 319 6.52 6.31 12.22
CA LEU A 319 5.71 5.57 11.27
C LEU A 319 5.26 6.45 10.09
N GLY A 320 4.99 7.73 10.31
CA GLY A 320 4.71 8.70 9.24
C GLY A 320 5.91 8.90 8.31
N TYR A 321 7.11 9.05 8.89
CA TYR A 321 8.36 9.08 8.14
C TYR A 321 8.57 7.81 7.30
N LEU A 322 8.42 6.62 7.91
CA LEU A 322 8.58 5.35 7.22
C LEU A 322 7.56 5.20 6.10
N ALA A 323 6.32 5.64 6.29
CA ALA A 323 5.28 5.62 5.26
C ALA A 323 5.67 6.49 4.05
N LEU A 324 6.08 7.74 4.29
CA LEU A 324 6.49 8.66 3.21
C LEU A 324 7.74 8.16 2.48
N MET A 325 8.72 7.62 3.23
CA MET A 325 9.93 7.02 2.66
C MET A 325 9.60 5.77 1.84
N HIS A 326 8.69 4.93 2.31
CA HIS A 326 8.17 3.77 1.57
C HIS A 326 7.55 4.21 0.23
N TYR A 327 6.64 5.19 0.24
CA TYR A 327 6.00 5.69 -0.98
C TYR A 327 7.01 6.26 -1.99
N TYR A 328 8.07 6.90 -1.49
CA TYR A 328 9.13 7.41 -2.35
C TYR A 328 9.99 6.28 -2.93
N THR A 329 10.46 5.36 -2.09
CA THR A 329 11.40 4.31 -2.49
C THR A 329 10.77 3.33 -3.47
N GLU A 330 9.51 2.95 -3.27
CA GLU A 330 8.79 2.07 -4.20
C GLU A 330 8.60 2.65 -5.60
N ALA A 331 8.71 3.98 -5.77
CA ALA A 331 8.62 4.59 -7.09
C ALA A 331 9.79 4.18 -8.01
N PHE A 332 10.90 3.66 -7.46
CA PHE A 332 12.10 3.29 -8.23
C PHE A 332 12.70 1.92 -7.86
N THR A 333 12.47 1.37 -6.67
CA THR A 333 13.10 0.11 -6.24
C THR A 333 12.68 -1.08 -7.10
N TRP A 334 11.49 -1.10 -7.70
CA TRP A 334 11.01 -2.23 -8.50
C TRP A 334 11.16 -2.05 -10.02
N LYS A 335 11.90 -1.02 -10.46
CA LYS A 335 12.00 -0.65 -11.89
C LYS A 335 13.39 -0.92 -12.46
N GLY A 336 13.44 -1.14 -13.78
CA GLY A 336 14.68 -1.24 -14.56
C GLY A 336 15.69 -2.22 -13.97
N ASP A 337 16.96 -1.82 -13.96
CA ASP A 337 18.09 -2.62 -13.48
C ASP A 337 18.37 -2.43 -11.98
N SER A 338 17.35 -2.09 -11.19
CA SER A 338 17.49 -1.91 -9.75
C SER A 338 17.97 -3.20 -9.06
N PRO A 339 18.76 -3.10 -7.98
CA PRO A 339 19.25 -4.27 -7.23
C PRO A 339 18.15 -5.19 -6.69
N TYR A 340 16.94 -4.66 -6.47
CA TYR A 340 15.76 -5.42 -6.04
C TYR A 340 15.18 -6.24 -7.20
N ARG A 341 15.10 -5.65 -8.40
CA ARG A 341 14.45 -6.27 -9.56
C ARG A 341 15.15 -7.57 -10.01
N GLN A 342 16.44 -7.69 -9.73
CA GLN A 342 17.30 -8.84 -10.05
C GLN A 342 16.79 -10.16 -9.45
N PHE A 343 16.12 -10.10 -8.30
CA PHE A 343 15.61 -11.28 -7.60
C PHE A 343 14.11 -11.52 -7.83
N ILE A 344 13.50 -10.83 -8.79
CA ILE A 344 12.08 -11.02 -9.14
C ILE A 344 11.98 -11.67 -10.52
N THR A 345 11.18 -12.72 -10.62
CA THR A 345 10.77 -13.30 -11.90
C THR A 345 9.24 -13.30 -11.98
N PHE A 346 8.69 -13.25 -13.19
CA PHE A 346 7.25 -13.23 -13.40
C PHE A 346 6.80 -14.50 -14.13
N LYS A 347 5.68 -15.08 -13.69
CA LYS A 347 4.98 -16.14 -14.41
C LYS A 347 3.52 -15.78 -14.64
N LYS A 348 2.96 -16.27 -15.75
CA LYS A 348 1.55 -16.04 -16.09
C LYS A 348 0.63 -16.83 -15.18
#